data_AF-A0A498JU14-F1
#
_entry.id   AF-A0A498JU14-F1
#
_cell.length_a   1.000
_cell.length_b   1.000
_cell.length_c   1.000
_cell.angle_alpha   90.00
_cell.angle_beta   90.00
_cell.angle_gamma   90.00
#
_symmetry.space_group_name_H-M   'P 1'
#
loop_
_entity.id
_entity.type
_entity.pdbx_description
1 polymer ?
#
loop_
_entity_poly.entity_id
_entity_poly.type
_entity_poly.pdbx_seq_one_letter_code
_entity_poly.pdbx_strand_id
1 'polypeptide(L)'
;MRLNGEVLSCNGGRAAEEESGENERELHSIVSVGISQPPKLVVGYALTSKKKKSFLQPKFVGLARNKGIFFIAIDVNKPLSDQGPFDVVLHKLSGKEWSEVIEDYRQKHPEVTVLDPPNSVKNLYNRQSMLQEVADLNLSDCHGKVGVPKQLIVTKDPSSIPNEVDKAGLKLPLVVKPLLVDGSAKSHELFLAYDQCSLSELEPPLVLQEFVNHGGVLFKVYIVGEAIKVVRRFSLPNITKRELEKLAGVFRFPRVSCAAASADDADLDPGVAELPQRPLLENLAGELRQRLGLRLFNVDMIREHGTKDVFYVIDINYFPGYGKMPNYEHIFTDFLLGLVQSKRKRIPATQASSESAISRKGSDLLSGDTAASDGTVL
;
A
#
# COMPACT_ATOMS: atom_id res chain seq x y z
N MET A 1 -38.17 26.40 -30.14
CA MET A 1 -38.35 25.86 -31.50
C MET A 1 -38.47 24.35 -31.39
N ARG A 2 -39.65 23.82 -31.72
CA ARG A 2 -39.90 22.39 -31.90
C ARG A 2 -39.50 22.01 -33.31
N LEU A 3 -38.82 20.87 -33.49
CA LEU A 3 -39.01 20.01 -34.65
C LEU A 3 -38.89 18.55 -34.21
N ASN A 4 -40.03 17.85 -34.34
CA ASN A 4 -40.11 16.40 -34.56
C ASN A 4 -39.27 16.05 -35.79
N GLY A 5 -38.73 14.86 -36.02
CA GLY A 5 -38.95 13.51 -35.52
C GLY A 5 -38.55 12.58 -36.67
N GLU A 6 -38.08 11.37 -36.40
CA GLU A 6 -38.36 10.19 -37.24
C GLU A 6 -37.79 8.93 -36.57
N VAL A 7 -38.68 7.95 -36.47
CA VAL A 7 -38.45 6.59 -36.02
C VAL A 7 -38.26 5.74 -37.27
N LEU A 8 -37.20 4.95 -37.32
CA LEU A 8 -37.06 3.81 -38.23
C LEU A 8 -36.71 2.58 -37.39
N SER A 9 -37.67 1.66 -37.31
CA SER A 9 -37.48 0.29 -36.84
C SER A 9 -37.17 -0.59 -38.05
N CYS A 10 -36.23 -1.54 -37.90
CA CYS A 10 -36.44 -2.95 -38.21
C CYS A 10 -35.14 -3.79 -38.01
N ASN A 11 -35.24 -4.73 -37.08
CA ASN A 11 -34.68 -6.09 -37.03
C ASN A 11 -33.25 -6.42 -37.52
N GLY A 12 -32.53 -7.05 -36.59
CA GLY A 12 -32.01 -8.41 -36.82
C GLY A 12 -30.51 -8.51 -37.09
N GLY A 13 -29.75 -8.91 -36.08
CA GLY A 13 -28.35 -9.32 -36.28
C GLY A 13 -27.61 -9.52 -34.97
N ARG A 14 -27.59 -10.77 -34.49
CA ARG A 14 -26.56 -11.24 -33.56
C ARG A 14 -25.19 -10.93 -34.14
N ALA A 15 -24.37 -10.18 -33.43
CA ALA A 15 -22.93 -10.23 -33.56
C ALA A 15 -22.33 -10.11 -32.16
N ALA A 16 -21.83 -11.26 -31.68
CA ALA A 16 -20.89 -11.32 -30.59
C ALA A 16 -19.59 -10.68 -31.08
N GLU A 17 -19.06 -9.71 -30.34
CA GLU A 17 -17.69 -9.26 -30.54
C GLU A 17 -16.83 -9.91 -29.45
N GLU A 18 -16.21 -11.00 -29.86
CA GLU A 18 -15.06 -11.62 -29.21
C GLU A 18 -13.88 -10.65 -29.27
N GLU A 19 -13.48 -10.11 -28.12
CA GLU A 19 -12.17 -9.46 -27.98
C GLU A 19 -11.49 -9.99 -26.72
N SER A 20 -11.20 -11.30 -26.74
CA SER A 20 -10.38 -11.96 -25.72
C SER A 20 -9.72 -13.19 -26.35
N GLY A 21 -8.57 -13.01 -27.00
CA GLY A 21 -7.87 -14.15 -27.60
C GLY A 21 -6.41 -13.95 -27.97
N GLU A 22 -5.91 -12.71 -28.03
CA GLU A 22 -4.55 -12.48 -28.57
C GLU A 22 -3.44 -12.57 -27.52
N ASN A 23 -3.73 -12.48 -26.22
CA ASN A 23 -2.70 -12.59 -25.17
C ASN A 23 -2.45 -14.02 -24.66
N GLU A 24 -3.30 -15.00 -25.00
CA GLU A 24 -3.11 -16.40 -24.56
C GLU A 24 -2.28 -17.23 -25.54
N ARG A 25 -2.16 -16.81 -26.81
CA ARG A 25 -1.45 -17.57 -27.85
C ARG A 25 0.07 -17.39 -27.84
N GLU A 26 0.60 -16.41 -27.11
CA GLU A 26 2.05 -16.19 -27.05
C GLU A 26 2.80 -17.24 -26.22
N LEU A 27 2.09 -18.07 -25.44
CA LEU A 27 2.72 -19.09 -24.57
C LEU A 27 3.02 -20.43 -25.26
N HIS A 28 2.39 -20.73 -26.41
CA HIS A 28 2.59 -22.01 -27.11
C HIS A 28 3.69 -21.98 -28.18
N SER A 29 4.36 -20.84 -28.40
CA SER A 29 5.47 -20.71 -29.36
C SER A 29 6.85 -20.58 -28.71
N ILE A 30 6.98 -20.83 -27.40
CA ILE A 30 8.27 -20.80 -26.68
C ILE A 30 9.04 -22.10 -26.96
N VAL A 31 9.38 -22.34 -28.22
CA VAL A 31 10.49 -23.20 -28.61
C VAL A 31 11.26 -22.42 -29.67
N SER A 32 12.41 -21.88 -29.26
CA SER A 32 13.43 -21.22 -30.09
C SER A 32 13.29 -19.72 -30.34
N VAL A 33 13.55 -18.89 -29.32
CA VAL A 33 14.56 -17.81 -29.41
C VAL A 33 15.15 -17.61 -28.01
N GLY A 34 16.47 -17.75 -27.88
CA GLY A 34 17.17 -17.87 -26.60
C GLY A 34 17.20 -16.60 -25.76
N ILE A 35 16.65 -16.69 -24.55
CA ILE A 35 17.27 -16.22 -23.30
C ILE A 35 16.96 -17.28 -22.23
N SER A 36 17.87 -18.25 -22.07
CA SER A 36 17.81 -19.25 -21.01
C SER A 36 18.46 -18.68 -19.74
N GLN A 37 17.67 -17.98 -18.93
CA GLN A 37 17.85 -18.04 -17.48
C GLN A 37 16.48 -18.34 -16.86
N PRO A 38 16.37 -19.30 -15.93
CA PRO A 38 15.13 -19.55 -15.22
C PRO A 38 14.66 -18.26 -14.53
N PRO A 39 13.34 -18.07 -14.34
CA PRO A 39 12.81 -16.91 -13.65
C PRO A 39 13.51 -16.77 -12.30
N LYS A 40 14.05 -15.58 -12.04
CA LYS A 40 14.71 -15.28 -10.76
C LYS A 40 13.68 -15.04 -9.66
N LEU A 41 12.45 -14.68 -10.04
CA LEU A 41 11.35 -14.32 -9.15
C LEU A 41 9.99 -14.42 -9.87
N VAL A 42 9.06 -15.20 -9.33
CA VAL A 42 7.67 -15.31 -9.78
C VAL A 42 6.73 -14.61 -8.79
N VAL A 43 6.01 -13.60 -9.27
CA VAL A 43 5.05 -12.82 -8.49
C VAL A 43 3.63 -13.16 -8.95
N GLY A 44 2.91 -13.94 -8.14
CA GLY A 44 1.47 -14.12 -8.29
C GLY A 44 0.75 -12.84 -7.88
N TYR A 45 -0.15 -12.31 -8.70
CA TYR A 45 -0.88 -11.08 -8.38
C TYR A 45 -2.40 -11.22 -8.43
N ALA A 46 -3.06 -10.66 -7.41
CA ALA A 46 -4.51 -10.53 -7.32
C ALA A 46 -4.87 -9.07 -7.02
N LEU A 47 -5.16 -8.30 -8.07
CA LEU A 47 -5.34 -6.85 -8.01
C LEU A 47 -6.70 -6.46 -8.55
N THR A 48 -7.31 -5.41 -8.01
CA THR A 48 -8.49 -4.81 -8.65
C THR A 48 -8.18 -4.36 -10.08
N SER A 49 -9.19 -4.34 -10.95
CA SER A 49 -9.03 -3.89 -12.33
C SER A 49 -8.41 -2.49 -12.42
N LYS A 50 -8.83 -1.57 -11.53
CA LYS A 50 -8.25 -0.22 -11.41
C LYS A 50 -6.76 -0.28 -11.04
N LYS A 51 -6.40 -1.10 -10.05
CA LYS A 51 -5.01 -1.22 -9.61
C LYS A 51 -4.14 -1.83 -10.71
N LYS A 52 -4.55 -2.94 -11.33
CA LYS A 52 -3.87 -3.56 -12.48
C LYS A 52 -3.59 -2.53 -13.58
N LYS A 53 -4.63 -1.83 -14.05
CA LYS A 53 -4.55 -0.79 -15.08
C LYS A 53 -3.69 0.41 -14.71
N SER A 54 -3.48 0.69 -13.42
CA SER A 54 -2.67 1.84 -12.96
C SER A 54 -1.22 1.49 -12.62
N PHE A 55 -0.97 0.26 -12.18
CA PHE A 55 0.31 -0.17 -11.61
C PHE A 55 1.13 -1.06 -12.56
N LEU A 56 0.50 -2.09 -13.16
CA LEU A 56 1.15 -3.03 -14.07
C LEU A 56 1.21 -2.48 -15.50
N GLN A 57 1.80 -1.28 -15.65
CA GLN A 57 2.01 -0.66 -16.95
C GLN A 57 3.02 -1.47 -17.78
N PRO A 58 2.93 -1.45 -19.13
CA PRO A 58 3.87 -2.15 -20.00
C PRO A 58 5.35 -1.86 -19.70
N LYS A 59 5.67 -0.60 -19.39
CA LYS A 59 7.03 -0.17 -19.02
C LYS A 59 7.53 -0.89 -17.75
N PHE A 60 6.70 -1.00 -16.71
CA PHE A 60 7.06 -1.70 -15.48
C PHE A 60 7.21 -3.20 -15.71
N VAL A 61 6.26 -3.81 -16.41
CA VAL A 61 6.28 -5.26 -16.70
C VAL A 61 7.50 -5.62 -17.55
N GLY A 62 7.84 -4.83 -18.57
CA GLY A 62 9.02 -5.02 -19.39
C GLY A 62 10.33 -4.87 -18.60
N LEU A 63 10.44 -3.83 -17.77
CA LEU A 63 11.61 -3.64 -16.90
C LEU A 63 11.79 -4.82 -15.93
N ALA A 64 10.70 -5.25 -15.29
CA ALA A 64 10.69 -6.37 -14.36
C ALA A 64 11.11 -7.67 -15.05
N ARG A 65 10.57 -7.95 -16.25
CA ARG A 65 10.93 -9.12 -17.07
C ARG A 65 12.42 -9.12 -17.41
N ASN A 66 12.97 -7.98 -17.83
CA ASN A 66 14.41 -7.84 -18.12
C ASN A 66 15.31 -8.09 -16.89
N LYS A 67 14.76 -7.97 -15.69
CA LYS A 67 15.43 -8.29 -14.43
C LYS A 67 15.11 -9.70 -13.90
N GLY A 68 14.37 -10.50 -14.66
CA GLY A 68 14.02 -11.88 -14.32
C GLY A 68 12.82 -12.01 -13.37
N ILE A 69 11.97 -10.99 -13.29
CA ILE A 69 10.72 -11.00 -12.52
C ILE A 69 9.54 -11.26 -13.46
N PHE A 70 8.70 -12.24 -13.13
CA PHE A 70 7.52 -12.59 -13.90
C PHE A 70 6.26 -12.37 -13.08
N PHE A 71 5.29 -11.65 -13.64
CA PHE A 71 3.99 -11.44 -13.01
C PHE A 71 2.97 -12.42 -13.59
N ILE A 72 2.35 -13.22 -12.72
CA ILE A 72 1.32 -14.20 -13.09
C ILE A 72 0.01 -13.78 -12.42
N ALA A 73 -1.07 -13.64 -13.21
CA ALA A 73 -2.37 -13.34 -12.65
C ALA A 73 -2.88 -14.54 -11.85
N ILE A 74 -3.31 -14.31 -10.61
CA ILE A 74 -4.00 -15.33 -9.82
C ILE A 74 -5.46 -15.36 -10.26
N ASP A 75 -5.94 -16.54 -10.64
CA ASP A 75 -7.36 -16.82 -10.84
C ASP A 75 -8.00 -17.06 -9.47
N VAL A 76 -8.80 -16.08 -9.01
CA VAL A 76 -9.46 -16.12 -7.71
C VAL A 76 -10.56 -17.18 -7.63
N ASN A 77 -10.94 -17.80 -8.75
CA ASN A 77 -11.95 -18.86 -8.79
C ASN A 77 -11.35 -20.26 -8.68
N LYS A 78 -10.02 -20.38 -8.62
CA LYS A 78 -9.29 -21.65 -8.46
C LYS A 78 -8.55 -21.66 -7.13
N PRO A 79 -8.28 -22.84 -6.54
CA PRO A 79 -7.44 -22.94 -5.35
C PRO A 79 -6.08 -22.28 -5.58
N LEU A 80 -5.61 -21.48 -4.62
CA LEU A 80 -4.33 -20.76 -4.76
C LEU A 80 -3.13 -21.72 -4.76
N SER A 81 -3.23 -22.84 -4.03
CA SER A 81 -2.22 -23.90 -3.98
C SER A 81 -1.91 -24.53 -5.34
N ASP A 82 -2.86 -24.51 -6.28
CA ASP A 82 -2.70 -25.16 -7.59
C ASP A 82 -2.09 -24.24 -8.66
N GLN A 83 -1.84 -22.97 -8.31
CA GLN A 83 -1.42 -21.93 -9.25
C GLN A 83 0.07 -21.55 -9.12
N GLY A 84 0.72 -22.06 -8.08
CA GLY A 84 2.14 -21.82 -7.83
C GLY A 84 3.09 -22.72 -8.65
N PRO A 85 4.39 -22.71 -8.35
CA PRO A 85 5.01 -22.02 -7.21
C PRO A 85 5.10 -20.49 -7.44
N PHE A 86 4.82 -19.71 -6.40
CA PHE A 86 5.08 -18.27 -6.35
C PHE A 86 6.19 -18.01 -5.34
N ASP A 87 7.02 -16.99 -5.56
CA ASP A 87 7.93 -16.50 -4.52
C ASP A 87 7.28 -15.35 -3.72
N VAL A 88 6.39 -14.59 -4.39
CA VAL A 88 5.65 -13.45 -3.82
C VAL A 88 4.19 -13.51 -4.28
N VAL A 89 3.27 -13.29 -3.34
CA VAL A 89 1.86 -13.02 -3.62
C VAL A 89 1.59 -11.53 -3.37
N LEU A 90 1.36 -10.77 -4.44
CA LEU A 90 1.05 -9.35 -4.41
C LEU A 90 -0.46 -9.14 -4.55
N HIS A 91 -1.10 -8.50 -3.58
CA HIS A 91 -2.56 -8.38 -3.63
C HIS A 91 -3.10 -7.01 -3.21
N LYS A 92 -4.28 -6.69 -3.77
CA LYS A 92 -5.08 -5.52 -3.40
C LYS A 92 -6.57 -5.81 -3.53
N LEU A 93 -6.99 -7.04 -3.21
CA LEU A 93 -8.40 -7.37 -3.10
C LEU A 93 -8.81 -7.27 -1.63
N SER A 94 -10.04 -6.85 -1.41
CA SER A 94 -10.65 -6.74 -0.08
C SER A 94 -11.73 -7.83 0.06
N GLY A 95 -12.14 -8.12 1.28
CA GLY A 95 -13.18 -9.12 1.57
C GLY A 95 -12.67 -10.23 2.48
N LYS A 96 -13.61 -10.78 3.27
CA LYS A 96 -13.32 -11.82 4.26
C LYS A 96 -12.82 -13.10 3.59
N GLU A 97 -13.51 -13.56 2.55
CA GLU A 97 -13.18 -14.76 1.79
C GLU A 97 -11.76 -14.72 1.22
N TRP A 98 -11.40 -13.63 0.52
CA TRP A 98 -10.05 -13.46 -0.02
C TRP A 98 -8.97 -13.41 1.08
N SER A 99 -9.28 -12.74 2.20
CA SER A 99 -8.36 -12.67 3.34
C SER A 99 -8.08 -14.05 3.93
N GLU A 100 -9.10 -14.90 4.03
CA GLU A 100 -8.97 -16.28 4.52
C GLU A 100 -8.16 -17.15 3.55
N VAL A 101 -8.40 -17.04 2.24
CA VAL A 101 -7.64 -17.77 1.20
C VAL A 101 -6.15 -17.42 1.26
N ILE A 102 -5.80 -16.13 1.32
CA ILE A 102 -4.40 -15.71 1.42
C ILE A 102 -3.76 -16.20 2.72
N GLU A 103 -4.49 -16.11 3.84
CA GLU A 103 -3.96 -16.45 5.15
C GLU A 103 -3.68 -17.96 5.27
N ASP A 104 -4.60 -18.80 4.78
CA ASP A 104 -4.42 -20.25 4.68
C ASP A 104 -3.21 -20.59 3.78
N TYR A 105 -3.11 -19.97 2.61
CA TYR A 105 -1.97 -20.17 1.71
C TYR A 105 -0.65 -19.75 2.36
N ARG A 106 -0.61 -18.62 3.07
CA ARG A 106 0.57 -18.15 3.81
C ARG A 106 1.04 -19.13 4.87
N GLN A 107 0.10 -19.76 5.58
CA GLN A 107 0.41 -20.74 6.63
C GLN A 107 0.97 -22.03 6.05
N LYS A 108 0.43 -22.49 4.91
CA LYS A 108 0.90 -23.69 4.19
C LYS A 108 2.21 -23.46 3.43
N HIS A 109 2.49 -22.22 3.03
CA HIS A 109 3.64 -21.83 2.21
C HIS A 109 4.45 -20.70 2.86
N PRO A 110 5.14 -20.94 4.00
CA PRO A 110 5.93 -19.93 4.71
C PRO A 110 7.11 -19.39 3.88
N GLU A 111 7.56 -20.15 2.87
CA GLU A 111 8.56 -19.75 1.89
C GLU A 111 8.09 -18.62 0.96
N VAL A 112 6.76 -18.40 0.84
CA VAL A 112 6.17 -17.38 -0.03
C VAL A 112 5.96 -16.07 0.72
N THR A 113 6.35 -14.95 0.11
CA THR A 113 6.10 -13.62 0.70
C THR A 113 4.72 -13.12 0.32
N VAL A 114 3.80 -13.01 1.27
CA VAL A 114 2.52 -12.31 1.06
C VAL A 114 2.72 -10.82 1.29
N LEU A 115 2.40 -10.02 0.27
CA LEU A 115 2.66 -8.58 0.24
C LEU A 115 1.35 -7.78 0.06
N ASP A 116 0.83 -7.11 1.09
CA ASP A 116 1.15 -7.22 2.54
C ASP A 116 0.18 -8.17 3.27
N PRO A 117 0.45 -8.65 4.50
CA PRO A 117 -0.47 -9.53 5.22
C PRO A 117 -1.89 -8.93 5.35
N PRO A 118 -2.97 -9.69 5.06
CA PRO A 118 -4.34 -9.16 5.08
C PRO A 118 -4.74 -8.54 6.43
N ASN A 119 -4.29 -9.10 7.55
CA ASN A 119 -4.58 -8.58 8.88
C ASN A 119 -3.93 -7.21 9.13
N SER A 120 -2.71 -6.99 8.65
CA SER A 120 -2.05 -5.68 8.69
C SER A 120 -2.79 -4.64 7.86
N VAL A 121 -3.29 -5.04 6.68
CA VAL A 121 -4.06 -4.15 5.80
C VAL A 121 -5.38 -3.72 6.44
N LYS A 122 -6.05 -4.60 7.20
CA LYS A 122 -7.33 -4.30 7.88
C LYS A 122 -7.23 -3.11 8.85
N ASN A 123 -6.06 -2.88 9.45
CA ASN A 123 -5.85 -1.76 10.38
C ASN A 123 -6.02 -0.40 9.70
N LEU A 124 -5.89 -0.33 8.38
CA LEU A 124 -6.09 0.89 7.58
C LEU A 124 -7.53 1.08 7.07
N TYR A 125 -8.47 0.17 7.36
CA TYR A 125 -9.88 0.33 6.97
C TYR A 125 -10.68 1.21 7.93
N ASN A 126 -10.09 1.62 9.05
CA ASN A 126 -10.70 2.53 10.01
C ASN A 126 -9.72 3.69 10.29
N ARG A 127 -10.17 4.93 10.06
CA ARG A 127 -9.33 6.13 10.24
C ARG A 127 -8.89 6.36 11.68
N GLN A 128 -9.63 5.86 12.68
CA GLN A 128 -9.22 5.89 14.08
C GLN A 128 -7.97 5.05 14.28
N SER A 129 -8.03 3.75 13.98
CA SER A 129 -6.89 2.84 14.17
C SER A 129 -5.70 3.23 13.29
N MET A 130 -5.97 3.71 12.07
CA MET A 130 -4.96 4.19 11.13
C MET A 130 -4.05 5.27 11.70
N LEU A 131 -4.63 6.30 12.31
CA LEU A 131 -3.88 7.45 12.82
C LEU A 131 -3.46 7.28 14.28
N GLN A 132 -4.07 6.35 15.02
CA GLN A 132 -3.64 6.03 16.38
C GLN A 132 -2.18 5.57 16.42
N GLU A 133 -1.76 4.73 15.46
CA GLU A 133 -0.37 4.28 15.35
C GLU A 133 0.62 5.42 15.16
N VAL A 134 0.20 6.54 14.57
CA VAL A 134 1.02 7.75 14.45
C VAL A 134 0.94 8.60 15.73
N ALA A 135 -0.25 8.70 16.33
CA ALA A 135 -0.43 9.45 17.58
C ALA A 135 0.42 8.89 18.73
N ASP A 136 0.60 7.57 18.74
CA ASP A 136 1.43 6.86 19.73
C ASP A 136 2.94 6.94 19.41
N LEU A 137 3.31 7.52 18.26
CA LEU A 137 4.70 7.84 17.96
C LEU A 137 5.12 9.10 18.70
N ASN A 138 6.09 8.97 19.59
CA ASN A 138 6.82 10.13 20.10
C ASN A 138 8.01 10.45 19.19
N LEU A 139 7.74 10.79 17.93
CA LEU A 139 8.77 11.21 16.97
C LEU A 139 8.99 12.71 17.08
N SER A 140 9.85 13.07 18.01
CA SER A 140 10.39 14.42 18.16
C SER A 140 11.91 14.32 18.32
N ASP A 141 12.65 14.78 17.33
CA ASP A 141 14.11 14.81 17.35
C ASP A 141 14.66 16.11 16.75
N CYS A 142 15.97 16.19 16.52
CA CYS A 142 16.61 17.37 15.93
C CYS A 142 16.20 17.65 14.48
N HIS A 143 15.47 16.74 13.82
CA HIS A 143 14.98 16.87 12.45
C HIS A 143 13.51 17.29 12.39
N GLY A 144 12.81 17.34 13.53
CA GLY A 144 11.47 17.89 13.67
C GLY A 144 10.54 17.03 14.50
N LYS A 145 9.25 17.41 14.48
CA LYS A 145 8.18 16.73 15.19
C LYS A 145 7.13 16.23 14.20
N VAL A 146 6.71 14.98 14.37
CA VAL A 146 5.57 14.41 13.65
C VAL A 146 4.45 14.10 14.63
N GLY A 147 3.23 14.48 14.28
CA GLY A 147 2.04 14.11 15.03
C GLY A 147 0.82 13.91 14.14
N VAL A 148 -0.35 13.88 14.76
CA VAL A 148 -1.65 13.91 14.09
C VAL A 148 -2.41 15.15 14.56
N PRO A 149 -3.18 15.83 13.69
CA PRO A 149 -4.04 16.90 14.17
C PRO A 149 -5.08 16.33 15.14
N LYS A 150 -5.52 17.16 16.08
CA LYS A 150 -6.52 16.75 17.06
C LYS A 150 -7.78 16.29 16.33
N GLN A 151 -8.36 15.18 16.77
CA GLN A 151 -9.51 14.57 16.10
C GLN A 151 -10.47 13.91 17.08
N LEU A 152 -11.72 13.80 16.65
CA LEU A 152 -12.84 13.17 17.36
C LEU A 152 -13.54 12.20 16.41
N ILE A 153 -13.97 11.06 16.93
CA ILE A 153 -14.77 10.08 16.20
C ILE A 153 -16.19 10.14 16.70
N VAL A 154 -17.13 10.30 15.78
CA VAL A 154 -18.56 10.26 16.07
C VAL A 154 -19.16 9.08 15.32
N THR A 155 -19.88 8.22 16.04
CA THR A 155 -20.34 6.94 15.49
C THR A 155 -21.84 6.85 15.26
N LYS A 156 -22.66 7.67 15.92
CA LYS A 156 -24.11 7.46 15.94
C LYS A 156 -24.95 8.72 15.78
N ASP A 157 -24.95 9.62 16.76
CA ASP A 157 -25.95 10.70 16.84
C ASP A 157 -25.40 12.00 16.22
N PRO A 158 -25.97 12.50 15.08
CA PRO A 158 -25.58 13.79 14.53
C PRO A 158 -25.82 14.95 15.49
N SER A 159 -26.89 14.89 16.29
CA SER A 159 -27.29 16.01 17.15
C SER A 159 -26.35 16.22 18.34
N SER A 160 -25.58 15.20 18.72
CA SER A 160 -24.56 15.31 19.77
C SER A 160 -23.25 15.91 19.28
N ILE A 161 -23.00 15.95 17.96
CA ILE A 161 -21.72 16.36 17.38
C ILE A 161 -21.24 17.71 17.92
N PRO A 162 -22.05 18.79 17.95
CA PRO A 162 -21.60 20.08 18.48
C PRO A 162 -21.07 19.96 19.92
N ASN A 163 -21.87 19.38 20.81
CA ASN A 163 -21.50 19.24 22.22
C ASN A 163 -20.25 18.36 22.41
N GLU A 164 -20.08 17.31 21.61
CA GLU A 164 -18.88 16.47 21.63
C GLU A 164 -17.63 17.21 21.14
N VAL A 165 -17.76 18.04 20.09
CA VAL A 165 -16.69 18.91 19.58
C VAL A 165 -16.25 19.92 20.64
N ASP A 166 -17.21 20.57 21.31
CA ASP A 166 -16.94 21.54 22.38
C ASP A 166 -16.26 20.86 23.58
N LYS A 167 -16.77 19.72 24.00
CA LYS A 167 -16.20 18.93 25.10
C LYS A 167 -14.79 18.42 24.77
N ALA A 168 -14.57 18.02 23.53
CA ALA A 168 -13.24 17.64 23.04
C ALA A 168 -12.32 18.86 22.92
N GLY A 169 -12.85 20.09 22.86
CA GLY A 169 -12.09 21.32 22.66
C GLY A 169 -11.41 21.38 21.30
N LEU A 170 -12.10 20.89 20.26
CA LEU A 170 -11.64 20.97 18.87
C LEU A 170 -11.84 22.39 18.32
N LYS A 171 -10.90 22.86 17.49
CA LYS A 171 -10.96 24.18 16.86
C LYS A 171 -11.46 24.09 15.43
N LEU A 172 -12.43 24.94 15.11
CA LEU A 172 -12.91 25.13 13.75
C LEU A 172 -11.86 25.88 12.89
N PRO A 173 -11.82 25.61 11.57
CA PRO A 173 -12.68 24.67 10.86
C PRO A 173 -12.22 23.21 11.00
N LEU A 174 -13.16 22.27 10.83
CA LEU A 174 -12.92 20.82 10.96
C LEU A 174 -13.00 20.12 9.61
N VAL A 175 -11.98 19.33 9.29
CA VAL A 175 -12.02 18.38 8.18
C VAL A 175 -12.87 17.19 8.61
N VAL A 176 -13.97 16.97 7.89
CA VAL A 176 -14.88 15.85 8.09
C VAL A 176 -14.52 14.73 7.12
N LYS A 177 -14.33 13.52 7.65
CA LYS A 177 -13.99 12.32 6.87
C LYS A 177 -14.90 11.16 7.28
N PRO A 178 -15.39 10.32 6.36
CA PRO A 178 -16.01 9.04 6.72
C PRO A 178 -15.08 8.20 7.61
N LEU A 179 -15.61 7.52 8.62
CA LEU A 179 -14.78 6.72 9.52
C LEU A 179 -14.18 5.49 8.81
N LEU A 180 -14.99 4.85 7.99
CA LEU A 180 -14.64 3.61 7.30
C LEU A 180 -14.02 3.89 5.92
N VAL A 181 -12.99 3.14 5.59
CA VAL A 181 -12.27 3.20 4.32
C VAL A 181 -12.43 1.87 3.60
N ASP A 182 -13.35 1.83 2.63
CA ASP A 182 -13.67 0.63 1.84
C ASP A 182 -13.20 0.74 0.38
N GLY A 183 -12.55 1.85 0.01
CA GLY A 183 -12.07 2.13 -1.34
C GLY A 183 -13.17 2.58 -2.31
N SER A 184 -14.40 2.78 -1.84
CA SER A 184 -15.50 3.35 -2.61
C SER A 184 -15.30 4.85 -2.83
N ALA A 185 -16.02 5.43 -3.78
CA ALA A 185 -16.02 6.87 -3.97
C ALA A 185 -16.54 7.62 -2.72
N LYS A 186 -17.45 7.01 -1.96
CA LYS A 186 -18.06 7.58 -0.76
C LYS A 186 -17.07 7.67 0.41
N SER A 187 -16.19 6.67 0.61
CA SER A 187 -15.18 6.70 1.69
C SER A 187 -14.10 7.79 1.53
N HIS A 188 -14.05 8.42 0.36
CA HIS A 188 -13.13 9.51 0.01
C HIS A 188 -13.82 10.88 -0.08
N GLU A 189 -15.09 10.99 0.30
CA GLU A 189 -15.74 12.29 0.42
C GLU A 189 -15.19 13.02 1.65
N LEU A 190 -14.79 14.27 1.45
CA LEU A 190 -14.24 15.11 2.49
C LEU A 190 -15.06 16.39 2.53
N PHE A 191 -15.28 16.90 3.73
CA PHE A 191 -15.96 18.17 3.94
C PHE A 191 -15.15 19.05 4.88
N LEU A 192 -15.40 20.35 4.84
CA LEU A 192 -14.84 21.31 5.76
C LEU A 192 -15.99 22.03 6.45
N ALA A 193 -16.10 21.85 7.76
CA ALA A 193 -17.11 22.48 8.59
C ALA A 193 -16.53 23.75 9.23
N TYR A 194 -17.17 24.90 9.01
CA TYR A 194 -16.67 26.21 9.45
C TYR A 194 -17.27 26.71 10.75
N ASP A 195 -18.47 26.25 11.10
CA ASP A 195 -19.19 26.66 12.30
C ASP A 195 -19.77 25.46 13.04
N GLN A 196 -20.17 25.73 14.29
CA GLN A 196 -20.68 24.76 15.23
C GLN A 196 -22.13 24.32 14.91
N CYS A 197 -22.94 25.21 14.33
CA CYS A 197 -24.36 24.97 14.10
C CYS A 197 -24.57 23.94 12.98
N SER A 198 -23.78 23.99 11.92
CA SER A 198 -23.89 23.04 10.81
C SER A 198 -23.28 21.66 11.09
N LEU A 199 -22.63 21.45 12.25
CA LEU A 199 -22.08 20.14 12.59
C LEU A 199 -23.16 19.06 12.77
N SER A 200 -24.37 19.44 13.18
CA SER A 200 -25.49 18.49 13.32
C SER A 200 -26.07 18.00 11.98
N GLU A 201 -25.66 18.61 10.87
CA GLU A 201 -26.05 18.19 9.51
C GLU A 201 -25.18 17.03 8.99
N LEU A 202 -24.09 16.69 9.68
CA LEU A 202 -23.17 15.65 9.27
C LEU A 202 -23.75 14.25 9.54
N GLU A 203 -23.37 13.28 8.71
CA GLU A 203 -23.83 11.89 8.82
C GLU A 203 -22.71 10.96 9.35
N PRO A 204 -22.80 10.52 10.63
CA PRO A 204 -21.92 9.47 11.17
C PRO A 204 -22.09 8.12 10.46
N PRO A 205 -21.09 7.21 10.52
CA PRO A 205 -19.86 7.33 11.30
C PRO A 205 -18.77 8.14 10.60
N LEU A 206 -18.18 9.10 11.31
CA LEU A 206 -17.21 10.05 10.77
C LEU A 206 -16.07 10.37 11.75
N VAL A 207 -15.03 10.99 11.21
CA VAL A 207 -13.92 11.61 11.93
C VAL A 207 -13.97 13.11 11.68
N LEU A 208 -13.92 13.89 12.75
CA LEU A 208 -13.71 15.33 12.73
C LEU A 208 -12.27 15.59 13.13
N GLN A 209 -11.49 16.21 12.25
CA GLN A 209 -10.09 16.50 12.47
C GLN A 209 -9.84 18.00 12.32
N GLU A 210 -9.07 18.61 13.22
CA GLU A 210 -8.72 20.03 13.10
C GLU A 210 -8.04 20.32 11.76
N PHE A 211 -8.49 21.38 11.09
CA PHE A 211 -7.80 21.90 9.92
C PHE A 211 -6.54 22.65 10.36
N VAL A 212 -5.38 22.17 9.89
CA VAL A 212 -4.10 22.84 10.12
C VAL A 212 -3.75 23.61 8.86
N ASN A 213 -3.52 24.92 8.98
CA ASN A 213 -2.97 25.72 7.88
C ASN A 213 -1.59 25.16 7.49
N HIS A 214 -1.36 24.91 6.20
CA HIS A 214 -0.15 24.23 5.70
C HIS A 214 0.35 24.76 4.34
N GLY A 215 -0.04 26.00 4.00
CA GLY A 215 0.41 26.70 2.80
C GLY A 215 -0.06 26.08 1.48
N GLY A 216 -1.09 25.21 1.50
CA GLY A 216 -1.61 24.59 0.29
C GLY A 216 -0.71 23.50 -0.31
N VAL A 217 0.21 22.91 0.47
CA VAL A 217 1.10 21.84 0.01
C VAL A 217 0.98 20.58 0.87
N LEU A 218 0.79 19.45 0.20
CA LEU A 218 0.80 18.11 0.77
C LEU A 218 2.07 17.37 0.34
N PHE A 219 2.78 16.79 1.30
CA PHE A 219 3.87 15.86 1.05
C PHE A 219 3.33 14.43 1.01
N LYS A 220 3.25 13.85 -0.18
CA LYS A 220 2.88 12.45 -0.35
C LYS A 220 4.14 11.59 -0.23
N VAL A 221 4.32 10.97 0.92
CA VAL A 221 5.50 10.14 1.25
C VAL A 221 5.19 8.69 0.90
N TYR A 222 5.68 8.23 -0.25
CA TYR A 222 5.57 6.84 -0.69
C TYR A 222 6.62 5.97 -0.02
N ILE A 223 6.19 4.84 0.54
CA ILE A 223 7.03 3.85 1.22
C ILE A 223 6.87 2.52 0.49
N VAL A 224 7.98 2.00 -0.02
CA VAL A 224 8.08 0.74 -0.77
C VAL A 224 9.24 -0.06 -0.18
N GLY A 225 8.93 -0.89 0.82
CA GLY A 225 9.97 -1.48 1.66
C GLY A 225 10.78 -0.39 2.36
N GLU A 226 12.10 -0.42 2.21
CA GLU A 226 12.98 0.62 2.77
C GLU A 226 13.06 1.89 1.91
N ALA A 227 12.56 1.85 0.67
CA ALA A 227 12.62 2.99 -0.23
C ALA A 227 11.56 4.03 0.15
N ILE A 228 11.99 5.29 0.21
CA ILE A 228 11.14 6.44 0.49
C ILE A 228 11.21 7.39 -0.70
N LYS A 229 10.05 7.83 -1.19
CA LYS A 229 9.95 8.86 -2.23
C LYS A 229 8.87 9.85 -1.86
N VAL A 230 9.23 11.13 -1.81
CA VAL A 230 8.29 12.22 -1.55
C VAL A 230 7.93 12.89 -2.87
N VAL A 231 6.64 13.21 -3.02
CA VAL A 231 6.08 14.01 -4.11
C VAL A 231 5.23 15.12 -3.49
N ARG A 232 5.38 16.35 -3.97
CA ARG A 232 4.52 17.46 -3.54
C ARG A 232 3.22 17.47 -4.34
N ARG A 233 2.12 17.74 -3.66
CA ARG A 233 0.80 17.96 -4.26
C ARG A 233 0.24 19.26 -3.76
N PHE A 234 -0.55 19.93 -4.60
CA PHE A 234 -1.38 21.00 -4.08
C PHE A 234 -2.39 20.42 -3.08
N SER A 235 -2.75 21.22 -2.11
CA SER A 235 -3.69 20.91 -1.04
C SER A 235 -4.61 22.10 -0.82
N LEU A 236 -5.42 22.06 0.23
CA LEU A 236 -6.28 23.19 0.57
C LEU A 236 -5.45 24.43 0.95
N PRO A 237 -5.82 25.61 0.44
CA PRO A 237 -5.16 26.84 0.84
C PRO A 237 -5.36 27.10 2.32
N ASN A 238 -4.51 27.99 2.87
CA ASN A 238 -4.69 28.46 4.23
C ASN A 238 -6.03 29.19 4.38
N ILE A 239 -6.64 29.04 5.54
CA ILE A 239 -7.87 29.72 5.94
C ILE A 239 -7.47 30.88 6.83
N THR A 240 -7.88 32.08 6.44
CA THR A 240 -7.65 33.32 7.17
C THR A 240 -8.74 33.55 8.22
N LYS A 241 -8.45 34.35 9.24
CA LYS A 241 -9.46 34.76 10.25
C LYS A 241 -10.68 35.42 9.60
N ARG A 242 -10.46 36.24 8.57
CA ARG A 242 -11.54 36.92 7.83
C ARG A 242 -12.46 35.93 7.12
N GLU A 243 -11.94 34.84 6.58
CA GLU A 243 -12.76 33.79 5.98
C GLU A 243 -13.55 33.04 7.03
N LEU A 244 -12.93 32.74 8.18
CA LEU A 244 -13.60 32.08 9.30
C LEU A 244 -14.78 32.91 9.86
N GLU A 245 -14.69 34.24 9.82
CA GLU A 245 -15.78 35.14 10.22
C GLU A 245 -16.94 35.22 9.20
N LYS A 246 -16.68 34.88 7.93
CA LYS A 246 -17.63 35.05 6.82
C LYS A 246 -18.29 33.77 6.36
N LEU A 247 -17.61 32.64 6.54
CA LEU A 247 -18.06 31.34 6.07
C LEU A 247 -18.80 30.63 7.21
N ALA A 248 -20.01 30.20 6.91
CA ALA A 248 -20.81 29.29 7.72
C ALA A 248 -21.32 28.17 6.81
N GLY A 249 -21.42 26.98 7.35
CA GLY A 249 -21.86 25.76 6.70
C GLY A 249 -20.79 24.67 6.66
N VAL A 250 -21.23 23.53 6.14
CA VAL A 250 -20.38 22.41 5.76
C VAL A 250 -20.18 22.47 4.24
N PHE A 251 -18.93 22.60 3.81
CA PHE A 251 -18.60 22.65 2.39
C PHE A 251 -17.95 21.34 1.98
N ARG A 252 -18.53 20.68 0.98
CA ARG A 252 -17.89 19.54 0.34
C ARG A 252 -16.60 20.02 -0.32
N PHE A 253 -15.52 19.29 -0.12
CA PHE A 253 -14.31 19.49 -0.92
C PHE A 253 -14.71 19.36 -2.39
N PRO A 254 -14.47 20.38 -3.24
CA PRO A 254 -14.37 20.11 -4.66
C PRO A 254 -13.33 19.00 -4.78
N ARG A 255 -13.56 17.97 -5.59
CA ARG A 255 -12.46 17.10 -6.03
C ARG A 255 -11.56 18.02 -6.85
N VAL A 256 -10.74 18.83 -6.19
CA VAL A 256 -10.03 19.91 -6.86
C VAL A 256 -9.13 19.21 -7.83
N SER A 257 -9.40 19.41 -9.12
CA SER A 257 -8.56 18.97 -10.22
C SER A 257 -7.09 19.37 -9.98
N CYS A 258 -6.87 20.41 -9.17
CA CYS A 258 -5.57 20.87 -8.69
C CYS A 258 -4.96 20.07 -7.52
N ALA A 259 -5.70 19.55 -6.54
CA ALA A 259 -5.08 18.83 -5.40
C ALA A 259 -4.49 17.46 -5.81
N ALA A 260 -4.99 16.89 -6.90
CA ALA A 260 -4.39 15.75 -7.57
C ALA A 260 -3.25 16.16 -8.54
N ALA A 261 -3.01 17.44 -8.79
CA ALA A 261 -1.91 17.89 -9.62
C ALA A 261 -0.59 17.86 -8.84
N SER A 262 0.50 17.54 -9.55
CA SER A 262 1.84 17.63 -8.99
C SER A 262 2.14 19.09 -8.67
N ALA A 263 2.75 19.34 -7.52
CA ALA A 263 3.32 20.64 -7.16
C ALA A 263 4.86 20.63 -7.24
N ASP A 264 5.46 19.55 -7.76
CA ASP A 264 6.92 19.43 -7.81
C ASP A 264 7.60 20.44 -8.75
N ASP A 265 6.92 20.84 -9.82
CA ASP A 265 7.43 21.81 -10.79
C ASP A 265 6.87 23.23 -10.57
N ALA A 266 6.10 23.43 -9.51
CA ALA A 266 5.51 24.72 -9.18
C ALA A 266 6.52 25.61 -8.45
N ASP A 267 6.55 26.89 -8.81
CA ASP A 267 7.29 27.90 -8.08
C ASP A 267 6.53 28.24 -6.78
N LEU A 268 7.01 27.69 -5.67
CA LEU A 268 6.39 27.78 -4.36
C LEU A 268 7.41 28.34 -3.36
N ASP A 269 6.90 29.07 -2.36
CA ASP A 269 7.71 29.56 -1.25
C ASP A 269 8.52 28.39 -0.63
N PRO A 270 9.86 28.48 -0.58
CA PRO A 270 10.71 27.46 0.03
C PRO A 270 10.31 27.11 1.47
N GLY A 271 9.85 28.09 2.26
CA GLY A 271 9.39 27.86 3.63
C GLY A 271 8.18 26.92 3.71
N VAL A 272 7.38 26.85 2.65
CA VAL A 272 6.21 25.98 2.54
C VAL A 272 6.55 24.66 1.85
N ALA A 273 7.33 24.71 0.77
CA ALA A 273 7.50 23.59 -0.16
C ALA A 273 8.81 22.82 -0.01
N GLU A 274 9.73 23.25 0.86
CA GLU A 274 10.94 22.49 1.20
C GLU A 274 10.55 21.09 1.68
N LEU A 275 11.23 20.06 1.19
CA LEU A 275 10.92 18.69 1.57
C LEU A 275 11.27 18.43 3.04
N PRO A 276 10.50 17.60 3.76
CA PRO A 276 10.89 17.11 5.07
C PRO A 276 12.27 16.45 5.02
N GLN A 277 13.07 16.63 6.07
CA GLN A 277 14.42 16.07 6.10
C GLN A 277 14.39 14.55 6.00
N ARG A 278 15.35 14.00 5.25
CA ARG A 278 15.41 12.56 5.00
C ARG A 278 15.50 11.70 6.28
N PRO A 279 16.30 12.06 7.32
CA PRO A 279 16.33 11.28 8.56
C PRO A 279 14.97 11.20 9.26
N LEU A 280 14.21 12.31 9.31
CA LEU A 280 12.86 12.33 9.87
C LEU A 280 11.93 11.34 9.13
N LEU A 281 12.01 11.33 7.79
CA LEU A 281 11.21 10.44 6.95
C LEU A 281 11.64 8.98 7.11
N GLU A 282 12.93 8.70 7.24
CA GLU A 282 13.48 7.36 7.46
C GLU A 282 13.01 6.79 8.81
N ASN A 283 13.08 7.59 9.87
CA ASN A 283 12.57 7.23 11.20
C ASN A 283 11.05 6.99 11.17
N LEU A 284 10.28 7.93 10.62
CA LEU A 284 8.82 7.81 10.50
C LEU A 284 8.42 6.56 9.70
N ALA A 285 9.03 6.35 8.54
CA ALA A 285 8.71 5.22 7.70
C ALA A 285 9.12 3.89 8.37
N GLY A 286 10.26 3.85 9.04
CA GLY A 286 10.74 2.68 9.79
C GLY A 286 9.77 2.27 10.90
N GLU A 287 9.37 3.22 11.74
CA GLU A 287 8.41 3.02 12.82
C GLU A 287 7.04 2.56 12.29
N LEU A 288 6.50 3.23 11.26
CA LEU A 288 5.21 2.87 10.69
C LEU A 288 5.25 1.50 10.00
N ARG A 289 6.35 1.11 9.37
CA ARG A 289 6.51 -0.25 8.81
C ARG A 289 6.40 -1.30 9.91
N GLN A 290 7.05 -1.09 11.05
CA GLN A 290 7.04 -2.05 12.16
C GLN A 290 5.66 -2.14 12.81
N ARG A 291 5.04 -1.00 13.10
CA ARG A 291 3.74 -0.91 13.78
C ARG A 291 2.58 -1.39 12.93
N LEU A 292 2.52 -0.95 11.67
CA LEU A 292 1.46 -1.35 10.75
C LEU A 292 1.68 -2.76 10.19
N GLY A 293 2.92 -3.26 10.19
CA GLY A 293 3.28 -4.52 9.51
C GLY A 293 3.13 -4.44 7.99
N LEU A 294 3.20 -3.22 7.43
CA LEU A 294 3.04 -2.96 6.00
C LEU A 294 4.37 -2.59 5.35
N ARG A 295 4.52 -2.91 4.07
CA ARG A 295 5.68 -2.55 3.24
C ARG A 295 5.29 -1.65 2.08
N LEU A 296 4.03 -1.70 1.64
CA LEU A 296 3.51 -0.91 0.53
C LEU A 296 2.42 0.07 1.01
N PHE A 297 2.82 1.29 1.34
CA PHE A 297 1.87 2.33 1.72
C PHE A 297 2.38 3.72 1.34
N ASN A 298 1.53 4.73 1.44
CA ASN A 298 2.01 6.10 1.56
C ASN A 298 1.40 6.78 2.77
N VAL A 299 2.08 7.82 3.21
CA VAL A 299 1.63 8.76 4.22
C VAL A 299 1.32 10.08 3.53
N ASP A 300 0.16 10.66 3.82
CA ASP A 300 -0.19 12.01 3.43
C ASP A 300 0.16 12.93 4.62
N MET A 301 1.17 13.77 4.42
CA MET A 301 1.77 14.60 5.46
C MET A 301 1.75 16.08 5.09
N ILE A 302 1.42 16.94 6.04
CA ILE A 302 1.42 18.39 5.88
C ILE A 302 2.41 19.02 6.88
N ARG A 303 2.95 20.20 6.54
CA ARG A 303 3.75 21.02 7.46
C ARG A 303 2.89 22.14 8.01
N GLU A 304 2.91 22.38 9.31
CA GLU A 304 2.20 23.51 9.90
C GLU A 304 2.76 24.84 9.37
N HIS A 305 1.88 25.68 8.84
CA HIS A 305 2.24 26.95 8.26
C HIS A 305 2.88 27.87 9.31
N GLY A 306 4.01 28.48 8.95
CA GLY A 306 4.81 29.31 9.85
C GLY A 306 5.83 28.53 10.68
N THR A 307 5.80 27.19 10.64
CA THR A 307 6.84 26.33 11.24
C THR A 307 7.78 25.81 10.16
N LYS A 308 8.98 25.37 10.56
CA LYS A 308 9.91 24.67 9.66
C LYS A 308 9.84 23.15 9.83
N ASP A 309 9.52 22.70 11.03
CA ASP A 309 9.82 21.36 11.52
C ASP A 309 8.64 20.67 12.22
N VAL A 310 7.43 21.26 12.20
CA VAL A 310 6.22 20.63 12.73
C VAL A 310 5.41 20.03 11.59
N PHE A 311 5.25 18.71 11.60
CA PHE A 311 4.56 17.95 10.58
C PHE A 311 3.38 17.15 11.16
N TYR A 312 2.35 17.00 10.35
CA TYR A 312 1.15 16.25 10.69
C TYR A 312 0.86 15.20 9.63
N VAL A 313 0.67 13.96 10.06
CA VAL A 313 0.10 12.91 9.23
C VAL A 313 -1.42 13.01 9.26
N ILE A 314 -2.03 13.08 8.08
CA ILE A 314 -3.48 13.27 7.95
C ILE A 314 -4.20 12.07 7.31
N ASP A 315 -3.46 11.15 6.67
CA ASP A 315 -4.00 9.93 6.07
C ASP A 315 -2.87 8.91 5.79
N ILE A 316 -3.17 7.61 5.85
CA ILE A 316 -2.27 6.53 5.45
C ILE A 316 -3.02 5.60 4.50
N ASN A 317 -2.44 5.30 3.34
CA ASN A 317 -3.11 4.53 2.30
C ASN A 317 -2.35 3.26 1.96
N TYR A 318 -3.03 2.11 2.01
CA TYR A 318 -2.49 0.84 1.55
C TYR A 318 -2.33 0.80 0.03
N PHE A 319 -1.14 0.36 -0.39
CA PHE A 319 -0.74 0.08 -1.76
C PHE A 319 -1.27 1.13 -2.77
N PRO A 320 -0.95 2.43 -2.60
CA PRO A 320 -1.58 3.57 -3.25
C PRO A 320 -1.34 3.63 -4.77
N GLY A 321 -1.82 4.67 -5.44
CA GLY A 321 -1.48 4.93 -6.85
C GLY A 321 -0.06 5.44 -7.01
N TYR A 322 0.77 4.73 -7.79
CA TYR A 322 2.18 5.08 -8.04
C TYR A 322 2.43 5.78 -9.37
N GLY A 323 1.42 5.95 -10.23
CA GLY A 323 1.62 6.58 -11.55
C GLY A 323 2.12 8.03 -11.52
N LYS A 324 2.19 8.65 -10.33
CA LYS A 324 2.75 9.99 -10.11
C LYS A 324 4.03 9.97 -9.27
N MET A 325 4.50 8.78 -8.87
CA MET A 325 5.77 8.59 -8.19
C MET A 325 6.86 8.42 -9.27
N PRO A 326 7.83 9.35 -9.35
CA PRO A 326 8.91 9.25 -10.32
C PRO A 326 9.69 7.94 -10.16
N ASN A 327 9.97 7.27 -11.28
CA ASN A 327 10.75 6.04 -11.33
C ASN A 327 10.21 4.89 -10.47
N TYR A 328 8.89 4.84 -10.24
CA TYR A 328 8.29 3.78 -9.42
C TYR A 328 8.60 2.39 -9.98
N GLU A 329 8.77 2.25 -11.30
CA GLU A 329 9.07 0.98 -11.94
C GLU A 329 10.40 0.39 -11.42
N HIS A 330 11.45 1.21 -11.37
CA HIS A 330 12.76 0.82 -10.86
C HIS A 330 12.71 0.51 -9.37
N ILE A 331 12.06 1.37 -8.59
CA ILE A 331 11.94 1.21 -7.13
C ILE A 331 11.23 -0.10 -6.80
N PHE A 332 10.14 -0.42 -7.49
CA PHE A 332 9.42 -1.69 -7.29
C PHE A 332 10.22 -2.90 -7.76
N THR A 333 10.91 -2.81 -8.89
CA THR A 333 11.77 -3.90 -9.37
C THR A 333 12.87 -4.22 -8.36
N ASP A 334 13.58 -3.21 -7.85
CA ASP A 334 14.64 -3.39 -6.85
C ASP A 334 14.09 -3.91 -5.52
N PHE A 335 12.96 -3.38 -5.08
CA PHE A 335 12.26 -3.85 -3.89
C PHE A 335 11.89 -5.34 -3.98
N LEU A 336 11.25 -5.75 -5.09
CA LEU A 336 10.86 -7.15 -5.30
C LEU A 336 12.08 -8.09 -5.33
N LEU A 337 13.17 -7.71 -6.00
CA LEU A 337 14.43 -8.47 -5.98
C LEU A 337 15.01 -8.60 -4.56
N GLY A 338 14.92 -7.54 -3.76
CA GLY A 338 15.38 -7.51 -2.37
C GLY A 338 14.63 -8.48 -1.44
N LEU A 339 13.34 -8.74 -1.70
CA LEU A 339 12.55 -9.70 -0.91
C LEU A 339 13.13 -11.12 -0.98
N VAL A 340 13.63 -11.53 -2.15
CA VAL A 340 14.20 -12.87 -2.35
C VAL A 340 15.62 -12.98 -1.76
N GLN A 341 16.43 -11.94 -1.94
CA GLN A 341 17.81 -11.93 -1.43
C GLN A 341 17.88 -11.96 0.10
N SER A 342 16.98 -11.24 0.77
CA SER A 342 16.89 -11.24 2.23
C SER A 342 16.46 -12.60 2.80
N LYS A 343 15.60 -13.36 2.08
CA LYS A 343 15.26 -14.74 2.42
C LYS A 343 16.44 -15.70 2.28
N ARG A 344 17.18 -15.63 1.16
CA ARG A 344 18.37 -16.48 0.95
C ARG A 344 19.47 -16.27 2.00
N LYS A 345 19.63 -15.04 2.50
CA LYS A 345 20.60 -14.73 3.58
C LYS A 345 20.16 -15.21 4.97
N ARG A 346 18.86 -15.47 5.18
CA ARG A 346 18.29 -15.94 6.46
C ARG A 346 18.30 -17.46 6.62
N ILE A 347 18.56 -18.22 5.56
CA ILE A 347 18.79 -19.67 5.61
C ILE A 347 20.30 -19.86 5.84
N PRO A 348 20.75 -20.33 7.02
CA PRO A 348 22.16 -20.67 7.20
C PRO A 348 22.54 -21.78 6.23
N ALA A 349 23.73 -21.67 5.62
CA ALA A 349 24.34 -22.73 4.84
C ALA A 349 24.75 -23.90 5.76
N THR A 350 23.77 -24.63 6.28
CA THR A 350 23.98 -25.80 7.13
C THR A 350 23.09 -26.94 6.68
N GLN A 351 23.07 -27.24 5.37
CA GLN A 351 22.49 -28.48 4.83
C GLN A 351 22.93 -28.78 3.39
N ALA A 352 24.15 -28.39 3.02
CA ALA A 352 24.76 -28.72 1.73
C ALA A 352 26.15 -29.35 1.91
N SER A 353 26.25 -30.34 2.81
CA SER A 353 27.45 -31.17 2.95
C SER A 353 27.14 -32.43 3.76
N SER A 354 26.20 -33.25 3.29
CA SER A 354 26.04 -34.63 3.79
C SER A 354 25.44 -35.58 2.75
N GLU A 355 25.70 -35.35 1.46
CA GLU A 355 25.38 -36.31 0.39
C GLU A 355 26.60 -36.49 -0.53
N SER A 356 27.69 -37.03 0.01
CA SER A 356 28.77 -37.56 -0.84
C SER A 356 29.62 -38.65 -0.18
N ALA A 357 29.17 -39.30 0.89
CA ALA A 357 30.02 -40.26 1.61
C ALA A 357 29.31 -41.51 2.13
N ILE A 358 28.37 -42.11 1.39
CA ILE A 358 28.01 -43.52 1.61
C ILE A 358 27.72 -44.18 0.26
N SER A 359 28.78 -44.48 -0.50
CA SER A 359 28.78 -45.61 -1.44
C SER A 359 30.22 -45.95 -1.76
N ARG A 360 30.72 -47.00 -1.08
CA ARG A 360 31.80 -47.92 -1.47
C ARG A 360 32.40 -48.54 -0.21
N LYS A 361 31.87 -49.70 0.18
CA LYS A 361 32.66 -50.85 0.65
C LYS A 361 31.69 -52.01 0.88
N GLY A 362 31.53 -52.80 -0.16
CA GLY A 362 31.06 -54.18 -0.10
C GLY A 362 32.02 -55.01 -0.96
N SER A 363 32.27 -56.25 -0.53
CA SER A 363 33.12 -57.30 -1.10
C SER A 363 34.63 -57.04 -1.07
N ASP A 364 35.35 -57.64 -0.12
CA ASP A 364 36.03 -58.92 -0.39
C ASP A 364 36.88 -59.44 0.79
N LEU A 365 36.96 -60.77 0.85
CA LEU A 365 38.02 -61.64 1.39
C LEU A 365 37.97 -62.18 2.83
N LEU A 366 37.51 -63.44 2.85
CA LEU A 366 37.79 -64.61 3.67
C LEU A 366 39.17 -64.75 4.35
N SER A 367 39.12 -65.55 5.44
CA SER A 367 40.08 -66.55 5.93
C SER A 367 41.04 -66.20 7.08
N GLY A 368 41.08 -67.11 8.08
CA GLY A 368 42.32 -67.47 8.78
C GLY A 368 42.39 -67.22 10.30
N ASP A 369 41.93 -68.21 11.06
CA ASP A 369 42.62 -68.87 12.19
C ASP A 369 43.10 -68.14 13.48
N THR A 370 42.56 -68.70 14.58
CA THR A 370 43.22 -69.15 15.84
C THR A 370 43.78 -68.18 16.91
N ALA A 371 43.14 -68.33 18.09
CA ALA A 371 43.72 -68.70 19.40
C ALA A 371 44.28 -67.65 20.38
N ALA A 372 43.84 -67.86 21.64
CA ALA A 372 44.46 -67.50 22.93
C ALA A 372 44.49 -66.01 23.28
N SER A 373 44.43 -65.55 24.53
CA SER A 373 44.10 -66.05 25.87
C SER A 373 44.28 -64.83 26.80
N ASP A 374 43.62 -64.87 27.96
CA ASP A 374 43.93 -64.08 29.17
C ASP A 374 43.70 -62.56 29.23
N GLY A 375 43.21 -62.13 30.40
CA GLY A 375 43.56 -60.81 30.93
C GLY A 375 42.45 -60.03 31.64
N THR A 376 42.18 -60.40 32.89
CA THR A 376 41.31 -59.77 33.88
C THR A 376 41.74 -58.34 34.31
N VAL A 377 40.78 -57.58 34.87
CA VAL A 377 40.85 -56.39 35.78
C VAL A 377 41.43 -55.09 35.17
N LEU A 378 40.84 -53.89 35.24
CA LEU A 378 39.96 -53.21 36.21
C LEU A 378 38.95 -52.30 35.48
#